data_AF-A0A366LE98-F1
#
_entry.id   AF-A0A366LE98-F1
#
_cell.length_a   1.000
_cell.length_b   1.000
_cell.length_c   1.000
_cell.angle_alpha   90.00
_cell.angle_beta   90.00
_cell.angle_gamma   90.00
#
_symmetry.space_group_name_H-M   'P 1'
#
loop_
_entity.id
_entity.type
_entity.pdbx_description
1 polymer ?
#
loop_
_entity_poly.entity_id
_entity_poly.type
_entity_poly.pdbx_seq_one_letter_code
_entity_poly.pdbx_strand_id
1 'polypeptide(L)'
;MARMPPVTEPSKTEQFAEDARLHHPADEHWTHTQIFSYSELLRDRYDSPLYVGVNGRPAILLCLSGQMRADLGGLGELIRRTGAELFLQGHRFGRYGMVRAVLELPERDLIFETPLTLAHGDVQEFVSAGYQNEAVELHLAHTNDARSQRFTCQAAGIRPIVDAVLDAVRGLDHPTTPAEQAAPVAEMEARFPEISDGLSGRTRIRLTVTGPADDAVTVETYN
;
A
#
# COMPACT_ATOMS: atom_id res chain seq x y z
N MET A 1 16.68 -8.27 -2.06
CA MET A 1 15.70 -7.65 -2.98
C MET A 1 16.18 -7.73 -4.42
N ALA A 2 15.45 -8.46 -5.25
CA ALA A 2 15.62 -8.42 -6.71
C ALA A 2 15.30 -7.01 -7.26
N ARG A 3 15.78 -6.69 -8.46
CA ARG A 3 15.53 -5.39 -9.10
C ARG A 3 14.03 -5.24 -9.44
N MET A 4 13.42 -4.15 -9.01
CA MET A 4 12.06 -3.77 -9.40
C MET A 4 12.01 -3.33 -10.87
N PRO A 5 10.85 -3.47 -11.54
CA PRO A 5 10.67 -2.96 -12.90
C PRO A 5 10.83 -1.42 -12.96
N PRO A 6 11.01 -0.82 -14.14
CA PRO A 6 10.97 0.63 -14.28
C PRO A 6 9.64 1.23 -13.80
N VAL A 7 9.71 2.39 -13.15
CA VAL A 7 8.55 3.20 -12.80
C VAL A 7 8.04 3.92 -14.04
N THR A 8 6.73 3.92 -14.26
CA THR A 8 6.08 4.69 -15.33
C THR A 8 5.12 5.75 -14.80
N GLU A 9 4.62 5.57 -13.57
CA GLU A 9 3.85 6.57 -12.84
C GLU A 9 4.63 6.98 -11.59
N PRO A 10 5.06 8.25 -11.46
CA PRO A 10 5.94 8.66 -10.38
C PRO A 10 5.27 8.55 -9.02
N SER A 11 6.04 8.27 -7.96
CA SER A 11 5.53 8.26 -6.59
C SER A 11 5.15 9.67 -6.12
N LYS A 12 4.39 9.78 -5.03
CA LYS A 12 4.13 11.06 -4.37
C LYS A 12 5.41 11.77 -3.95
N THR A 13 6.40 11.03 -3.48
CA THR A 13 7.71 11.61 -3.14
C THR A 13 8.43 12.17 -4.36
N GLU A 14 8.37 11.47 -5.50
CA GLU A 14 8.93 11.98 -6.76
C GLU A 14 8.18 13.21 -7.26
N GLN A 15 6.84 13.21 -7.20
CA GLN A 15 6.00 14.36 -7.55
C GLN A 15 6.33 15.59 -6.69
N PHE A 16 6.50 15.43 -5.37
CA PHE A 16 6.89 16.55 -4.50
C PHE A 16 8.31 17.06 -4.80
N ALA A 17 9.23 16.17 -5.14
CA ALA A 17 10.59 16.57 -5.52
C ALA A 17 10.60 17.34 -6.85
N GLU A 18 9.78 16.95 -7.82
CA GLU A 18 9.59 17.68 -9.08
C GLU A 18 8.94 19.04 -8.85
N ASP A 19 7.86 19.11 -8.07
CA ASP A 19 7.20 20.36 -7.70
C ASP A 19 8.17 21.33 -7.00
N ALA A 20 8.98 20.84 -6.07
CA ALA A 20 9.99 21.67 -5.41
C ALA A 20 11.00 22.25 -6.42
N ARG A 21 11.52 21.43 -7.35
CA ARG A 21 12.47 21.90 -8.38
C ARG A 21 11.85 22.90 -9.37
N LEU A 22 10.54 22.81 -9.63
CA LEU A 22 9.84 23.77 -10.49
C LEU A 22 9.75 25.16 -9.86
N HIS A 23 9.71 25.25 -8.53
CA HIS A 23 9.49 26.51 -7.80
C HIS A 23 10.77 27.13 -7.25
N HIS A 24 11.91 26.42 -7.26
CA HIS A 24 13.19 26.92 -6.74
C HIS A 24 14.32 26.79 -7.78
N PRO A 25 15.06 27.87 -8.09
CA PRO A 25 16.16 27.83 -9.05
C PRO A 25 17.29 26.88 -8.60
N ALA A 26 17.92 26.21 -9.58
CA ALA A 26 18.93 25.16 -9.35
C ALA A 26 20.26 25.66 -8.76
N ASP A 27 20.48 26.98 -8.70
CA ASP A 27 21.77 27.58 -8.33
C ASP A 27 21.83 28.04 -6.86
N GLU A 28 20.74 27.87 -6.10
CA GLU A 28 20.65 28.24 -4.68
C GLU A 28 20.46 27.00 -3.79
N HIS A 29 21.06 27.01 -2.59
CA HIS A 29 20.77 26.01 -1.56
C HIS A 29 19.39 26.32 -0.99
N TRP A 30 18.45 25.42 -1.21
CA TRP A 30 17.10 25.54 -0.69
C TRP A 30 16.67 24.26 0.00
N THR A 31 15.73 24.40 0.92
CA THR A 31 15.00 23.30 1.53
C THR A 31 13.52 23.59 1.36
N HIS A 32 12.81 22.67 0.72
CA HIS A 32 11.37 22.72 0.55
C HIS A 32 10.74 21.64 1.41
N THR A 33 9.86 22.06 2.32
CA THR A 33 9.14 21.17 3.21
C THR A 33 7.68 21.14 2.82
N GLN A 34 7.17 19.96 2.47
CA GLN A 34 5.76 19.74 2.18
C GLN A 34 5.16 18.77 3.20
N ILE A 35 3.95 19.06 3.64
CA ILE A 35 3.18 18.19 4.54
C ILE A 35 2.19 17.42 3.69
N PHE A 36 2.30 16.11 3.71
CA PHE A 36 1.39 15.21 3.02
C PHE A 36 0.46 14.54 4.02
N SER A 37 -0.85 14.80 3.91
CA SER A 37 -1.86 14.27 4.82
C SER A 37 -2.48 13.00 4.26
N TYR A 38 -2.40 11.88 4.99
CA TYR A 38 -3.05 10.63 4.56
C TYR A 38 -4.58 10.73 4.54
N SER A 39 -5.14 11.59 5.38
CA SER A 39 -6.58 11.81 5.48
C SER A 39 -7.22 12.35 4.20
N GLU A 40 -6.43 13.02 3.35
CA GLU A 40 -6.89 13.51 2.05
C GLU A 40 -7.11 12.34 1.07
N LEU A 41 -6.19 11.37 1.04
CA LEU A 41 -6.32 10.18 0.18
C LEU A 41 -7.35 9.17 0.69
N LEU A 42 -7.54 9.09 2.01
CA LEU A 42 -8.48 8.14 2.62
C LEU A 42 -9.93 8.37 2.19
N ARG A 43 -10.32 9.57 1.76
CA ARG A 43 -11.73 9.90 1.50
C ARG A 43 -12.22 9.57 0.10
N ASP A 44 -11.32 9.25 -0.82
CA ASP A 44 -11.65 9.13 -2.24
C ASP A 44 -11.94 7.70 -2.70
N ARG A 45 -11.66 6.69 -1.85
CA ARG A 45 -11.85 5.27 -2.18
C ARG A 45 -12.41 4.49 -1.00
N TYR A 46 -13.58 3.88 -1.21
CA TYR A 46 -14.23 3.01 -0.22
C TYR A 46 -13.95 1.54 -0.53
N ASP A 47 -13.76 0.74 0.51
CA ASP A 47 -13.66 -0.72 0.47
C ASP A 47 -12.53 -1.27 -0.44
N SER A 48 -11.57 -0.42 -0.81
CA SER A 48 -10.37 -0.79 -1.57
C SER A 48 -9.15 -0.13 -0.93
N PRO A 49 -8.29 -0.90 -0.25
CA PRO A 49 -7.06 -0.36 0.32
C PRO A 49 -6.18 0.30 -0.73
N LEU A 50 -5.55 1.41 -0.37
CA LEU A 50 -4.49 2.04 -1.12
C LEU A 50 -3.15 1.72 -0.47
N TYR A 51 -2.18 1.29 -1.27
CA TYR A 51 -0.83 0.96 -0.84
C TYR A 51 0.11 2.04 -1.35
N VAL A 52 0.67 2.82 -0.43
CA VAL A 52 1.47 4.00 -0.77
C VAL A 52 2.76 4.02 0.05
N GLY A 53 3.88 4.32 -0.59
CA GLY A 53 5.10 4.71 0.08
C GLY A 53 5.31 6.20 -0.08
N VAL A 54 5.56 6.91 1.02
CA VAL A 54 5.91 8.33 1.00
C VAL A 54 7.09 8.58 1.92
N ASN A 55 8.16 9.14 1.38
CA ASN A 55 9.40 9.46 2.09
C ASN A 55 9.94 8.25 2.87
N GLY A 56 9.93 7.08 2.23
CA GLY A 56 10.40 5.83 2.85
C GLY A 56 9.49 5.29 3.97
N ARG A 57 8.25 5.79 4.09
CA ARG A 57 7.23 5.27 5.01
C ARG A 57 6.16 4.52 4.21
N PRO A 58 6.03 3.19 4.38
CA PRO A 58 4.99 2.41 3.71
C PRO A 58 3.69 2.47 4.51
N ALA A 59 2.59 2.81 3.85
CA ALA A 59 1.27 2.93 4.45
C ALA A 59 0.20 2.18 3.65
N ILE A 60 -0.75 1.60 4.37
CA ILE A 60 -1.99 1.04 3.86
C ILE A 60 -3.12 1.93 4.33
N LEU A 61 -3.84 2.53 3.39
CA LEU A 61 -4.96 3.43 3.66
C LEU A 61 -6.26 2.72 3.30
N LEU A 62 -7.20 2.60 4.22
CA LEU A 62 -8.49 1.97 3.98
C LEU A 62 -9.61 2.82 4.59
N CYS A 63 -10.59 3.17 3.77
CA CYS A 63 -11.84 3.76 4.24
C CYS A 63 -12.97 2.74 4.09
N LEU A 64 -13.56 2.38 5.23
CA LEU A 64 -14.71 1.48 5.30
C LEU A 64 -15.98 2.23 4.90
N SER A 65 -16.75 1.65 3.98
CA SER A 65 -18.05 2.20 3.61
C SER A 65 -19.04 2.10 4.76
N GLY A 66 -20.08 2.95 4.74
CA GLY A 66 -21.14 2.94 5.75
C GLY A 66 -22.01 1.67 5.76
N GLN A 67 -21.81 0.74 4.83
CA GLN A 67 -22.42 -0.59 4.84
C GLN A 67 -21.63 -1.59 5.70
N MET A 68 -20.36 -1.30 5.96
CA MET A 68 -19.50 -2.06 6.85
C MET A 68 -19.68 -1.61 8.31
N ARG A 69 -19.01 -2.28 9.25
CA ARG A 69 -19.14 -2.02 10.69
C ARG A 69 -18.92 -0.54 11.03
N ALA A 70 -19.91 0.07 11.67
CA ALA A 70 -19.88 1.49 12.07
C ALA A 70 -18.93 1.82 13.23
N ASP A 71 -18.55 0.83 14.05
CA ASP A 71 -17.73 1.04 15.25
C ASP A 71 -16.23 0.80 14.97
N LEU A 72 -15.55 1.86 14.56
CA LEU A 72 -14.08 1.87 14.47
C LEU A 72 -13.42 1.68 15.84
N GLY A 73 -14.02 2.15 16.93
CA GLY A 73 -13.46 2.05 18.28
C GLY A 73 -13.16 0.60 18.67
N GLY A 74 -14.17 -0.27 18.56
CA GLY A 74 -14.00 -1.70 18.83
C GLY A 74 -13.04 -2.41 17.86
N LEU A 75 -13.06 -2.05 16.58
CA LEU A 75 -12.13 -2.58 15.59
C LEU A 75 -10.68 -2.20 15.91
N GLY A 76 -10.44 -0.95 16.32
CA GLY A 76 -9.11 -0.48 16.71
C GLY A 76 -8.53 -1.23 17.90
N GLU A 77 -9.33 -1.47 18.93
CA GLU A 77 -8.90 -2.28 20.08
C GLU A 77 -8.59 -3.73 19.68
N LEU A 78 -9.35 -4.27 18.73
CA LEU A 78 -9.12 -5.62 18.20
C LEU A 78 -7.79 -5.68 17.40
N ILE A 79 -7.52 -4.68 16.56
CA ILE A 79 -6.26 -4.54 15.81
C ILE A 79 -5.08 -4.39 16.77
N ARG A 80 -5.19 -3.55 17.81
CA ARG A 80 -4.13 -3.45 18.84
C ARG A 80 -3.82 -4.78 19.51
N ARG A 81 -4.86 -5.59 19.79
CA ARG A 81 -4.72 -6.86 20.50
C ARG A 81 -4.20 -8.00 19.62
N THR A 82 -4.64 -8.07 18.37
CA THR A 82 -4.45 -9.27 17.53
C THR A 82 -3.60 -9.01 16.29
N GLY A 83 -3.49 -7.75 15.86
CA GLY A 83 -2.88 -7.35 14.60
C GLY A 83 -3.84 -7.48 13.41
N ALA A 84 -3.33 -7.13 12.25
CA ALA A 84 -3.95 -7.43 10.95
C ALA A 84 -3.08 -8.42 10.17
N GLU A 85 -3.61 -9.01 9.10
CA GLU A 85 -2.84 -9.85 8.20
C GLU A 85 -2.79 -9.21 6.81
N LEU A 86 -1.59 -9.16 6.22
CA LEU A 86 -1.37 -8.73 4.85
C LEU A 86 -0.83 -9.92 4.06
N PHE A 87 -1.47 -10.23 2.94
CA PHE A 87 -0.99 -11.25 2.01
C PHE A 87 -0.49 -10.56 0.74
N LEU A 88 0.72 -10.91 0.29
CA LEU A 88 1.27 -10.43 -0.97
C LEU A 88 1.62 -11.62 -1.87
N GLN A 89 1.10 -11.62 -3.10
CA GLN A 89 1.27 -12.71 -4.06
C GLN A 89 1.60 -12.15 -5.44
N GLY A 90 2.73 -12.58 -6.02
CA GLY A 90 3.09 -12.23 -7.39
C GLY A 90 2.45 -13.19 -8.38
N HIS A 91 1.81 -12.65 -9.42
CA HIS A 91 1.12 -13.44 -10.44
C HIS A 91 1.47 -12.99 -11.85
N ARG A 92 1.53 -13.97 -12.73
CA ARG A 92 1.63 -13.78 -14.18
C ARG A 92 0.23 -13.92 -14.80
N PHE A 93 -0.17 -12.92 -15.56
CA PHE A 93 -1.40 -12.89 -16.35
C PHE A 93 -1.03 -12.52 -17.79
N GLY A 94 -0.94 -13.54 -18.66
CA GLY A 94 -0.38 -13.41 -19.99
C GLY A 94 1.09 -12.92 -20.00
N ARG A 95 1.29 -11.69 -20.53
CA ARG A 95 2.60 -11.00 -20.54
C ARG A 95 2.85 -10.14 -19.31
N TYR A 96 1.81 -9.86 -18.55
CA TYR A 96 1.85 -8.91 -17.44
C TYR A 96 2.14 -9.61 -16.11
N GLY A 97 2.94 -8.96 -15.28
CA GLY A 97 3.13 -9.27 -13.87
C GLY A 97 2.28 -8.34 -13.00
N MET A 98 1.49 -8.91 -12.11
CA MET A 98 0.71 -8.16 -11.12
C MET A 98 0.96 -8.70 -9.73
N VAL A 99 0.81 -7.86 -8.73
CA VAL A 99 0.86 -8.24 -7.32
C VAL A 99 -0.56 -8.20 -6.79
N ARG A 100 -1.04 -9.32 -6.29
CA ARG A 100 -2.29 -9.40 -5.54
C ARG A 100 -1.99 -9.11 -4.07
N ALA A 101 -2.60 -8.06 -3.54
CA ALA A 101 -2.51 -7.73 -2.12
C ALA A 101 -3.87 -7.97 -1.45
N VAL A 102 -3.87 -8.69 -0.34
CA VAL A 102 -5.09 -8.91 0.45
C VAL A 102 -4.84 -8.47 1.89
N LEU A 103 -5.65 -7.53 2.38
CA LEU A 103 -5.64 -7.07 3.76
C LEU A 103 -6.81 -7.73 4.51
N GLU A 104 -6.50 -8.45 5.59
CA GLU A 104 -7.48 -9.02 6.50
C GLU A 104 -7.38 -8.30 7.85
N LEU A 105 -8.47 -7.65 8.25
CA LEU A 105 -8.61 -7.06 9.58
C LEU A 105 -9.13 -8.14 10.55
N PRO A 106 -8.87 -8.02 11.86
CA PRO A 106 -9.13 -9.09 12.82
C PRO A 106 -10.61 -9.34 13.17
N GLU A 107 -11.53 -8.99 12.28
CA GLU A 107 -12.96 -9.19 12.40
C GLU A 107 -13.48 -10.01 11.21
N ARG A 108 -14.47 -10.87 11.46
CA ARG A 108 -15.05 -11.70 10.41
C ARG A 108 -15.56 -10.82 9.27
N ASP A 109 -15.25 -11.23 8.04
CA ASP A 109 -15.71 -10.63 6.79
C ASP A 109 -15.09 -9.26 6.44
N LEU A 110 -14.08 -8.79 7.19
CA LEU A 110 -13.29 -7.61 6.82
C LEU A 110 -12.01 -8.01 6.07
N ILE A 111 -12.20 -8.46 4.83
CA ILE A 111 -11.13 -8.86 3.92
C ILE A 111 -11.20 -8.04 2.63
N PHE A 112 -10.07 -7.49 2.21
CA PHE A 112 -10.01 -6.53 1.11
C PHE A 112 -8.91 -6.89 0.13
N GLU A 113 -9.27 -7.02 -1.14
CA GLU A 113 -8.32 -7.29 -2.22
C GLU A 113 -7.95 -6.00 -2.95
N THR A 114 -6.70 -5.90 -3.38
CA THR A 114 -6.27 -4.86 -4.31
C THR A 114 -5.27 -5.44 -5.31
N PRO A 115 -5.56 -5.38 -6.61
CA PRO A 115 -4.57 -5.65 -7.64
C PRO A 115 -3.58 -4.48 -7.71
N LEU A 116 -2.29 -4.77 -7.61
CA LEU A 116 -1.20 -3.81 -7.64
C LEU A 116 -0.32 -4.03 -8.86
N THR A 117 0.11 -2.92 -9.46
CA THR A 117 1.14 -2.91 -10.50
C THR A 117 2.44 -2.36 -9.93
N LEU A 118 3.55 -3.04 -10.19
CA LEU A 118 4.87 -2.54 -9.82
C LEU A 118 5.35 -1.44 -10.77
N ALA A 119 4.58 -1.04 -11.80
CA ALA A 119 4.90 0.14 -12.60
C ALA A 119 4.55 1.47 -11.89
N HIS A 120 3.79 1.40 -10.80
CA HIS A 120 3.35 2.55 -10.01
C HIS A 120 4.36 2.87 -8.90
N GLY A 121 4.88 4.09 -8.87
CA GLY A 121 5.93 4.55 -7.95
C GLY A 121 5.54 4.40 -6.48
N ASP A 122 4.32 4.80 -6.10
CA ASP A 122 3.81 4.61 -4.73
C ASP A 122 3.84 3.15 -4.27
N VAL A 123 3.53 2.20 -5.16
CA VAL A 123 3.57 0.77 -4.85
C VAL A 123 5.03 0.29 -4.71
N GLN A 124 5.93 0.75 -5.59
CA GLN A 124 7.35 0.42 -5.47
C GLN A 124 7.97 0.97 -4.18
N GLU A 125 7.61 2.20 -3.81
CA GLU A 125 8.08 2.82 -2.57
C GLU A 125 7.50 2.11 -1.35
N PHE A 126 6.21 1.73 -1.37
CA PHE A 126 5.59 0.88 -0.35
C PHE A 126 6.36 -0.43 -0.16
N VAL A 127 6.61 -1.17 -1.25
CA VAL A 127 7.33 -2.45 -1.22
C VAL A 127 8.76 -2.27 -0.73
N SER A 128 9.47 -1.26 -1.22
CA SER A 128 10.87 -1.00 -0.87
C SER A 128 11.03 -0.58 0.59
N ALA A 129 10.21 0.35 1.05
CA ALA A 129 10.23 0.83 2.41
C ALA A 129 9.80 -0.27 3.41
N GLY A 130 8.77 -1.04 3.07
CA GLY A 130 8.36 -2.21 3.85
C GLY A 130 9.47 -3.26 3.93
N TYR A 131 10.15 -3.54 2.82
CA TYR A 131 11.31 -4.45 2.78
C TYR A 131 12.46 -3.94 3.66
N GLN A 132 12.79 -2.65 3.59
CA GLN A 132 13.92 -2.08 4.34
C GLN A 132 13.64 -2.06 5.85
N ASN A 133 12.48 -1.54 6.24
CA ASN A 133 12.17 -1.21 7.63
C ASN A 133 11.43 -2.34 8.38
N GLU A 134 10.88 -3.32 7.65
CA GLU A 134 9.97 -4.34 8.20
C GLU A 134 8.84 -3.74 9.05
N ALA A 135 8.38 -2.57 8.67
CA ALA A 135 7.30 -1.83 9.32
C ALA A 135 6.33 -1.32 8.26
N VAL A 136 5.06 -1.19 8.61
CA VAL A 136 3.97 -0.68 7.77
C VAL A 136 3.02 0.13 8.62
N GLU A 137 2.55 1.26 8.11
CA GLU A 137 1.48 2.02 8.72
C GLU A 137 0.12 1.53 8.23
N LEU A 138 -0.83 1.42 9.13
CA LEU A 138 -2.22 1.11 8.82
C LEU A 138 -3.09 2.28 9.24
N HIS A 139 -3.76 2.89 8.26
CA HIS A 139 -4.69 3.99 8.46
C HIS A 139 -6.09 3.56 8.07
N LEU A 140 -7.01 3.64 9.03
CA LEU A 140 -8.40 3.25 8.87
C LEU A 140 -9.30 4.48 9.06
N ALA A 141 -10.19 4.70 8.11
CA ALA A 141 -11.29 5.64 8.21
C ALA A 141 -12.63 4.91 8.02
N HIS A 142 -13.72 5.59 8.34
CA HIS A 142 -15.07 5.09 8.09
C HIS A 142 -15.93 6.27 7.65
N THR A 143 -16.79 6.10 6.64
CA THR A 143 -17.55 7.22 6.07
C THR A 143 -18.43 7.95 7.06
N ASN A 144 -18.91 7.23 8.08
CA ASN A 144 -19.79 7.75 9.13
C ASN A 144 -19.03 8.16 10.40
N ASP A 145 -17.70 8.06 10.44
CA ASP A 145 -16.88 8.49 11.57
C ASP A 145 -15.96 9.63 11.15
N ALA A 146 -15.98 10.73 11.91
CA ALA A 146 -15.10 11.87 11.67
C ALA A 146 -13.64 11.57 12.04
N ARG A 147 -13.38 10.50 12.80
CA ARG A 147 -12.04 10.13 13.28
C ARG A 147 -11.48 8.97 12.50
N SER A 148 -10.21 9.09 12.11
CA SER A 148 -9.40 7.98 11.62
C SER A 148 -8.67 7.29 12.77
N GLN A 149 -8.36 6.02 12.57
CA GLN A 149 -7.42 5.27 13.39
C GLN A 149 -6.14 5.04 12.62
N ARG A 150 -5.01 5.14 13.32
CA ARG A 150 -3.69 5.11 12.71
C ARG A 150 -2.74 4.29 13.57
N PHE A 151 -2.09 3.31 12.96
CA PHE A 151 -1.24 2.34 13.64
C PHE A 151 0.09 2.24 12.92
N THR A 152 1.18 2.25 13.68
CA THR A 152 2.46 1.74 13.21
C THR A 152 2.50 0.26 13.53
N CYS A 153 2.75 -0.58 12.52
CA CYS A 153 2.77 -2.03 12.64
C CYS A 153 4.15 -2.58 12.29
N GLN A 154 4.65 -3.51 13.09
CA GLN A 154 5.75 -4.38 12.69
C GLN A 154 5.23 -5.39 11.67
N ALA A 155 5.94 -5.51 10.55
CA ALA A 155 5.70 -6.44 9.44
C ALA A 155 6.85 -7.45 9.35
N ALA A 156 7.13 -8.15 10.46
CA ALA A 156 8.27 -9.06 10.54
C ALA A 156 8.17 -10.18 9.49
N GLY A 157 9.27 -10.44 8.77
CA GLY A 157 9.31 -11.47 7.74
C GLY A 157 8.73 -11.05 6.39
N ILE A 158 8.47 -9.75 6.16
CA ILE A 158 8.04 -9.22 4.86
C ILE A 158 9.07 -9.44 3.76
N ARG A 159 10.37 -9.39 4.08
CA ARG A 159 11.47 -9.49 3.10
C ARG A 159 11.42 -10.74 2.20
N PRO A 160 11.38 -11.98 2.74
CA PRO A 160 11.31 -13.18 1.91
C PRO A 160 10.02 -13.27 1.07
N ILE A 161 8.92 -12.66 1.55
CA ILE A 161 7.65 -12.61 0.81
C ILE A 161 7.77 -11.66 -0.38
N VAL A 162 8.33 -10.47 -0.16
CA VAL A 162 8.64 -9.52 -1.24
C VAL A 162 9.62 -10.12 -2.25
N ASP A 163 10.67 -10.80 -1.81
CA ASP A 163 11.61 -11.48 -2.72
C ASP A 163 10.88 -12.52 -3.59
N ALA A 164 9.95 -13.30 -3.02
CA ALA A 164 9.16 -14.28 -3.77
C ALA A 164 8.18 -13.61 -4.76
N VAL A 165 7.56 -12.50 -4.37
CA VAL A 165 6.68 -11.70 -5.26
C VAL A 165 7.48 -11.17 -6.45
N LEU A 166 8.65 -10.57 -6.20
CA LEU A 166 9.52 -10.02 -7.26
C LEU A 166 10.09 -11.11 -8.17
N ASP A 167 10.37 -12.30 -7.64
CA ASP A 167 10.80 -13.45 -8.45
C ASP A 167 9.67 -13.95 -9.36
N ALA A 168 8.45 -14.05 -8.84
CA ALA A 168 7.28 -14.52 -9.59
C ALA A 168 6.91 -13.61 -10.78
N VAL A 169 7.20 -12.32 -10.69
CA VAL A 169 6.91 -11.33 -11.75
C VAL A 169 8.14 -10.91 -12.55
N ARG A 170 9.30 -11.54 -12.32
CA ARG A 170 10.56 -11.15 -12.96
C ARG A 170 10.47 -11.28 -14.48
N GLY A 171 10.88 -10.21 -15.17
CA GLY A 171 10.96 -10.17 -16.64
C GLY A 171 9.61 -10.09 -17.34
N LEU A 172 8.54 -9.76 -16.62
CA LEU A 172 7.22 -9.48 -17.18
C LEU A 172 7.05 -7.98 -17.40
N ASP A 173 6.13 -7.63 -18.30
CA ASP A 173 5.63 -6.25 -18.41
C ASP A 173 4.76 -5.94 -17.19
N HIS A 174 4.63 -4.67 -16.83
CA HIS A 174 3.72 -4.26 -15.75
C HIS A 174 2.71 -3.26 -16.32
N PRO A 175 1.40 -3.50 -16.13
CA PRO A 175 0.38 -2.67 -16.75
C PRO A 175 0.37 -1.26 -16.14
N THR A 176 0.34 -0.25 -16.99
CA THR A 176 0.56 1.16 -16.62
C THR A 176 -0.67 2.02 -16.79
N THR A 177 -1.68 1.54 -17.52
CA THR A 177 -2.92 2.29 -17.76
C THR A 177 -4.14 1.44 -17.38
N PRO A 178 -5.31 2.07 -17.11
CA PRO A 178 -6.54 1.32 -16.85
C PRO A 178 -6.89 0.31 -17.96
N ALA A 179 -6.63 0.66 -19.22
CA ALA A 179 -6.87 -0.23 -20.36
C ALA A 179 -5.97 -1.47 -20.34
N GLU A 180 -4.70 -1.30 -19.95
CA GLU A 180 -3.78 -2.43 -19.80
C GLU A 180 -4.09 -3.29 -18.57
N GLN A 181 -4.63 -2.69 -17.51
CA GLN A 181 -4.98 -3.39 -16.27
C GLN A 181 -6.27 -4.21 -16.40
N ALA A 182 -7.23 -3.80 -17.24
CA ALA A 182 -8.54 -4.43 -17.33
C ALA A 182 -8.49 -5.94 -17.59
N ALA A 183 -7.68 -6.40 -18.55
CA ALA A 183 -7.57 -7.82 -18.88
C ALA A 183 -6.90 -8.67 -17.78
N PRO A 184 -5.71 -8.32 -17.25
CA PRO A 184 -5.09 -9.11 -16.19
C PRO A 184 -5.83 -9.03 -14.85
N VAL A 185 -6.56 -7.94 -14.56
CA VAL A 185 -7.47 -7.87 -13.40
C VAL A 185 -8.64 -8.84 -13.57
N ALA A 186 -9.30 -8.85 -14.73
CA ALA A 186 -10.37 -9.83 -14.99
C ALA A 186 -9.87 -11.28 -14.95
N GLU A 187 -8.63 -11.55 -15.39
CA GLU A 187 -7.99 -12.86 -15.26
C GLU A 187 -7.71 -13.22 -13.79
N MET A 188 -7.31 -12.25 -12.96
CA MET A 188 -7.13 -12.43 -11.51
C MET A 188 -8.46 -12.78 -10.85
N GLU A 189 -9.52 -12.01 -11.10
CA GLU A 189 -10.87 -12.24 -10.56
C GLU A 189 -11.43 -13.60 -11.00
N ALA A 190 -11.20 -14.01 -12.25
CA ALA A 190 -11.61 -15.33 -12.73
C ALA A 190 -10.83 -16.48 -12.07
N ARG A 191 -9.57 -16.24 -11.70
CA ARG A 191 -8.69 -17.23 -11.06
C ARG A 191 -8.94 -17.34 -9.55
N PHE A 192 -9.36 -16.25 -8.92
CA PHE A 192 -9.65 -16.15 -7.49
C PHE A 192 -11.06 -15.58 -7.28
N PRO A 193 -12.11 -16.39 -7.52
CA PRO A 193 -13.50 -15.92 -7.38
C PRO A 193 -13.84 -15.41 -5.98
N GLU A 194 -13.23 -15.96 -4.93
CA GLU A 194 -13.34 -15.44 -3.56
C GLU A 194 -12.02 -14.77 -3.14
N ILE A 195 -12.10 -13.68 -2.36
CA ILE A 195 -10.91 -12.96 -1.87
C ILE A 195 -10.01 -13.90 -1.04
N SER A 196 -10.58 -14.88 -0.34
CA SER A 196 -9.85 -15.90 0.43
C SER A 196 -9.14 -16.96 -0.43
N ASP A 197 -9.42 -17.04 -1.73
CA ASP A 197 -8.87 -18.09 -2.59
C ASP A 197 -7.35 -17.96 -2.73
N GLY A 198 -6.66 -19.10 -2.63
CA GLY A 198 -5.21 -19.16 -2.82
C GLY A 198 -4.38 -18.45 -1.74
N LEU A 199 -5.00 -17.89 -0.69
CA LEU A 199 -4.26 -17.34 0.45
C LEU A 199 -3.51 -18.46 1.18
N SER A 200 -2.27 -18.18 1.55
CA SER A 200 -1.40 -19.16 2.21
C SER A 200 -0.56 -18.52 3.29
N GLY A 201 -0.21 -19.32 4.31
CA GLY A 201 0.73 -18.87 5.35
C GLY A 201 2.12 -18.49 4.82
N ARG A 202 2.48 -18.89 3.60
CA ARG A 202 3.77 -18.55 2.95
C ARG A 202 3.80 -17.15 2.34
N THR A 203 2.63 -16.58 2.08
CA THR A 203 2.47 -15.23 1.51
C THR A 203 1.96 -14.24 2.54
N ARG A 204 1.80 -14.69 3.79
CA ARG A 204 1.22 -13.94 4.90
C ARG A 204 2.27 -13.15 5.67
N ILE A 205 1.98 -11.89 5.91
CA ILE A 205 2.71 -10.94 6.74
C ILE A 205 1.79 -10.55 7.89
N ARG A 206 2.20 -10.84 9.13
CA ARG A 206 1.44 -10.38 10.30
C ARG A 206 1.83 -8.94 10.63
N LEU A 207 0.83 -8.06 10.66
CA LEU A 207 0.98 -6.66 11.03
C LEU A 207 0.67 -6.50 12.52
N THR A 208 1.70 -6.41 13.35
CA THR A 208 1.56 -6.29 14.82
C THR A 208 1.72 -4.84 15.24
N VAL A 209 0.70 -4.25 15.88
CA VAL A 209 0.74 -2.85 16.31
C VAL A 209 1.87 -2.62 17.32
N THR A 210 2.74 -1.66 17.03
CA THR A 210 3.84 -1.23 17.92
C THR A 210 3.61 0.18 18.48
N GLY A 211 2.76 0.99 17.85
CA GLY A 211 2.47 2.33 18.31
C GLY A 211 1.42 3.05 17.44
N PRO A 212 1.11 4.31 17.77
CA PRO A 212 0.36 5.18 16.85
C PRO A 212 1.22 5.55 15.63
N ALA A 213 0.59 5.70 14.47
CA ALA A 213 1.22 6.32 13.29
C ALA A 213 0.94 7.84 13.25
N ASP A 214 1.70 8.58 12.44
CA ASP A 214 1.46 10.00 12.20
C ASP A 214 0.36 10.20 11.16
N ASP A 215 -0.41 11.28 11.24
CA ASP A 215 -1.52 11.55 10.30
C ASP A 215 -1.02 12.15 8.98
N ALA A 216 0.21 12.66 9.03
CA ALA A 216 0.88 13.27 7.91
C ALA A 216 2.36 12.90 7.89
N VAL A 217 2.93 12.94 6.69
CA VAL A 217 4.37 12.79 6.46
C VAL A 217 4.93 14.14 6.03
N THR A 218 6.01 14.54 6.68
CA THR A 218 6.81 15.67 6.23
C THR A 218 7.80 15.17 5.17
N VAL A 219 7.77 15.79 4.00
CA VAL A 219 8.70 15.52 2.90
C VAL A 219 9.62 16.72 2.75
N GLU A 220 10.91 16.51 3.00
CA GLU A 220 11.93 17.52 2.85
C GLU A 220 12.71 17.25 1.56
N THR A 221 12.65 18.19 0.62
CA THR A 221 13.44 18.17 -0.61
C THR A 221 14.50 19.26 -0.53
N TYR A 222 15.71 18.95 -1.00
CA TYR A 222 16.83 19.88 -1.06
C TYR A 222 17.57 19.75 -2.39
N ASN A 223 18.33 20.79 -2.73
CA ASN A 223 19.23 20.86 -3.88
C ASN A 223 20.66 21.15 -3.41
#